data_AF-A0A9D5T3Y9-F1
#
_entry.id   AF-A0A9D5T3Y9-F1
#
_cell.length_a   1.000
_cell.length_b   1.000
_cell.length_c   1.000
_cell.angle_alpha   90.00
_cell.angle_beta   90.00
_cell.angle_gamma   90.00
#
_symmetry.space_group_name_H-M   'P 1'
#
loop_
_entity.id
_entity.type
_entity.pdbx_description
1 polymer ?
#
loop_
_entity_poly.entity_id
_entity_poly.type
_entity_poly.pdbx_seq_one_letter_code
_entity_poly.pdbx_strand_id
1 'polypeptide(L)' 'MNIEYKDIHNFEQEDLERLFLSVEWSSGHFPDKLVVAMKNFNTVYSAWDRSKLVGMVCVMDDGIMNAYV' A
#
# COMPACT_ATOMS: atom_id res chain seq x y z
N MET A 1 3.41 21.26 6.33
CA MET A 1 2.88 19.98 5.83
C MET A 1 3.47 18.91 6.73
N ASN A 2 2.66 18.17 7.48
CA ASN A 2 3.16 17.18 8.45
C ASN A 2 2.77 15.79 7.95
N ILE A 3 3.74 15.07 7.39
CA ILE A 3 3.55 13.71 6.90
C ILE A 3 3.96 12.74 7.99
N GLU A 4 3.04 11.89 8.41
CA GLU A 4 3.29 10.80 9.36
C GLU A 4 3.57 9.52 8.57
N TYR A 5 4.67 8.84 8.90
CA TYR A 5 5.00 7.55 8.32
C TYR A 5 4.61 6.43 9.26
N LYS A 6 3.95 5.39 8.74
CA LYS A 6 3.47 4.24 9.50
C LYS A 6 3.92 2.94 8.85
N ASP A 7 4.40 2.02 9.68
CA ASP A 7 4.61 0.60 9.36
C ASP A 7 3.38 -0.17 9.84
N ILE A 8 2.41 -0.32 8.94
CA ILE A 8 1.13 -0.98 9.19
C ILE A 8 0.70 -1.77 7.96
N HIS A 9 -0.03 -2.86 8.19
CA HIS A 9 -0.52 -3.75 7.13
C HIS A 9 -2.05 -3.71 7.01
N ASN A 10 -2.73 -3.09 7.97
CA ASN A 10 -4.17 -2.93 8.00
C ASN A 10 -4.56 -1.57 7.40
N PHE A 11 -5.25 -1.61 6.27
CA PHE A 11 -5.75 -0.44 5.55
C PHE A 11 -7.23 -0.60 5.23
N GLU A 12 -7.93 0.52 5.15
CA GLU A 12 -9.30 0.59 4.63
C GLU A 12 -9.28 0.45 3.10
N GLN A 13 -10.29 -0.22 2.54
CA GLN A 13 -10.40 -0.45 1.09
C GLN A 13 -10.45 0.88 0.31
N GLU A 14 -11.21 1.85 0.83
CA GLU A 14 -11.41 3.17 0.20
C GLU A 14 -10.11 3.97 0.09
N ASP A 15 -9.23 3.87 1.10
CA ASP A 15 -7.93 4.56 1.10
C ASP A 15 -7.01 3.98 0.02
N LEU A 16 -6.97 2.66 -0.11
CA LEU A 16 -6.16 1.97 -1.13
C LEU A 16 -6.69 2.21 -2.53
N GLU A 17 -8.01 2.08 -2.74
CA GLU A 17 -8.67 2.37 -4.02
C GLU A 17 -8.31 3.78 -4.48
N ARG A 18 -8.56 4.78 -3.63
CA ARG A 18 -8.33 6.18 -3.97
C ARG A 18 -6.86 6.46 -4.25
N LEU A 19 -5.93 5.91 -3.46
CA LEU A 19 -4.50 6.10 -3.69
C LEU A 19 -4.07 5.52 -5.04
N PHE A 20 -4.48 4.28 -5.34
CA PHE A 20 -4.08 3.58 -6.55
C PHE A 20 -4.72 4.17 -7.81
N LEU A 21 -6.00 4.54 -7.75
CA LEU A 21 -6.68 5.22 -8.86
C LEU A 21 -6.15 6.63 -9.09
N SER A 22 -5.59 7.31 -8.07
CA SER A 22 -4.98 8.64 -8.25
C SER A 22 -3.76 8.64 -9.16
N VAL A 23 -3.13 7.48 -9.35
CA VAL A 23 -2.01 7.25 -10.27
C VAL A 23 -2.38 6.30 -11.42
N GLU A 24 -3.69 6.15 -11.68
CA GLU A 24 -4.25 5.35 -12.79
C GLU A 24 -3.88 3.86 -12.76
N TRP A 25 -3.55 3.32 -11.59
CA TRP A 25 -3.28 1.89 -11.47
C TRP A 25 -4.57 1.07 -11.50
N SER A 26 -4.63 0.12 -12.43
CA SER A 26 -5.81 -0.73 -12.64
C SER A 26 -6.16 -1.56 -11.41
N SER A 27 -5.17 -1.91 -10.57
CA SER A 27 -5.35 -2.60 -9.30
C SER A 27 -6.18 -1.81 -8.28
N GLY A 28 -6.31 -0.49 -8.44
CA GLY A 28 -7.22 0.34 -7.63
C GLY A 28 -8.68 -0.07 -7.75
N HIS A 29 -9.10 -0.72 -8.84
CA HIS A 29 -10.47 -1.25 -9.01
C HIS A 29 -10.73 -2.56 -8.24
N PHE A 30 -9.72 -3.11 -7.55
CA PHE A 30 -9.83 -4.34 -6.75
C PHE A 30 -9.31 -4.11 -5.32
N PRO A 31 -9.92 -3.19 -4.55
CA PRO A 31 -9.39 -2.80 -3.24
C PRO A 31 -9.48 -3.92 -2.20
N ASP A 32 -10.42 -4.85 -2.34
CA ASP A 32 -10.50 -6.09 -1.56
C ASP A 32 -9.21 -6.92 -1.68
N LYS A 33 -8.70 -7.06 -2.92
CA LYS A 33 -7.44 -7.77 -3.18
C LYS A 33 -6.23 -6.99 -2.69
N LEU A 34 -6.25 -5.66 -2.77
CA LEU A 34 -5.19 -4.82 -2.24
C LEU A 34 -5.06 -4.96 -0.72
N VAL A 35 -6.18 -4.98 0.01
CA VAL A 35 -6.15 -5.22 1.47
C VAL A 35 -5.53 -6.57 1.80
N VAL A 36 -5.88 -7.61 1.04
CA VAL A 36 -5.26 -8.94 1.21
C VAL A 36 -3.77 -8.90 0.88
N ALA A 37 -3.37 -8.21 -0.20
CA ALA A 37 -1.96 -8.08 -0.59
C ALA A 37 -1.14 -7.37 0.50
N MET A 38 -1.63 -6.24 1.04
CA MET A 38 -0.95 -5.50 2.10
C MET A 38 -0.75 -6.32 3.38
N LYS A 39 -1.69 -7.23 3.70
CA LYS A 39 -1.54 -8.16 4.83
C LYS A 39 -0.49 -9.26 4.60
N ASN A 40 -0.18 -9.58 3.35
CA ASN A 40 0.77 -10.65 2.99
C ASN A 40 2.16 -10.10 2.64
N PHE A 41 2.28 -8.82 2.33
CA PHE A 41 3.60 -8.18 2.17
C PHE A 41 4.32 -8.12 3.51
N ASN A 42 5.61 -8.50 3.49
CA ASN A 42 6.44 -8.43 4.68
C ASN A 42 6.68 -6.97 5.09
N THR A 43 7.07 -6.13 4.13
CA THR A 43 7.38 -4.73 4.36
C THR A 43 6.34 -3.82 3.69
N VAL A 44 5.63 -3.02 4.49
CA VAL A 44 4.67 -2.01 4.00
C VAL A 44 4.82 -0.72 4.80
N TYR A 45 5.29 0.34 4.14
CA TYR A 45 5.34 1.68 4.71
C TYR A 45 4.32 2.58 4.03
N SER A 46 3.66 3.41 4.83
CA SER A 46 2.62 4.32 4.37
C SER A 46 2.88 5.73 4.86
N ALA A 47 2.51 6.72 4.05
CA ALA A 47 2.64 8.14 4.32
C ALA A 47 1.24 8.76 4.46
N TRP A 48 1.03 9.50 5.54
CA TRP A 48 -0.26 10.06 5.92
C TRP A 48 -0.19 11.56 6.11
N ASP A 49 -1.08 12.32 5.47
CA ASP A 49 -1.33 13.73 5.80
C ASP A 49 -2.59 13.80 6.67
N ARG A 50 -2.40 14.00 7.98
CA ARG A 50 -3.44 13.86 9.01
C ARG A 50 -4.02 12.43 9.01
N SER A 51 -5.26 12.25 8.55
CA SER A 51 -5.94 10.96 8.43
C SER A 51 -5.98 10.45 6.98
N LYS A 52 -5.36 11.17 6.04
CA LYS A 52 -5.42 10.86 4.62
C LYS A 52 -4.19 10.07 4.19
N LEU A 53 -4.39 8.85 3.67
CA LEU A 53 -3.31 8.10 3.02
C LEU A 53 -2.88 8.81 1.73
N VAL A 54 -1.62 9.28 1.67
CA VAL A 54 -1.09 10.07 0.53
C VAL A 54 0.03 9.35 -0.23
N GLY A 55 0.54 8.25 0.29
CA GLY A 55 1.55 7.45 -0.40
C GLY A 55 1.79 6.13 0.31
N MET A 56 2.29 5.14 -0.41
CA MET A 56 2.76 3.89 0.19
C MET A 56 3.89 3.27 -0.63
N VAL A 57 4.69 2.45 0.03
CA VAL A 57 5.66 1.55 -0.59
C VAL A 57 5.51 0.17 0.05
N CYS A 58 5.39 -0.85 -0.78
CA CYS A 58 5.35 -2.24 -0.36
C CYS A 58 6.45 -3.01 -1.09
N VAL A 59 7.10 -3.95 -0.40
CA VAL A 59 8.13 -4.80 -0.99
C VAL A 59 7.62 -6.22 -1.04
N MET A 60 7.66 -6.80 -2.24
CA MET A 60 7.56 -8.24 -2.43
C MET A 60 8.96 -8.83 -2.22
N ASP A 61 9.15 -9.63 -1.19
CA ASP A 61 10.40 -10.34 -0.96
C ASP A 61 10.11 -11.70 -0.33
N ASP A 62 11.03 -12.64 -0.53
CA ASP A 62 11.07 -13.95 0.11
C ASP A 62 12.03 -13.96 1.33
N GLY A 63 12.48 -12.78 1.77
CA GLY A 63 13.52 -12.58 2.77
C GLY A 63 14.96 -12.87 2.30
N ILE A 64 15.19 -13.25 1.05
CA ILE A 64 16.49 -13.66 0.53
C ILE A 64 16.86 -12.94 -0.77
N MET A 65 16.08 -13.12 -1.84
CA MET A 65 16.35 -12.56 -3.17
C MET A 65 15.03 -12.36 -3.94
N ASN A 66 14.80 -11.15 -4.43
CA ASN A 66 13.73 -10.92 -5.40
C ASN A 66 14.17 -11.38 -6.80
N ALA A 67 13.51 -12.40 -7.36
CA ALA A 67 13.74 -12.89 -8.71
C ALA A 67 12.63 -12.41 -9.64
N TYR A 68 13.02 -11.73 -10.72
CA TYR A 68 12.13 -11.31 -11.81
C TYR A 68 12.34 -12.24 -13.01
N VAL A 69 11.26 -12.73 -13.62
CA VAL A 69 11.28 -13.55 -14.85
C VAL A 69 10.71 -12.74 -16.00
#